data_AF-V5HDY2-F1
#
_entry.id   AF-V5HDY2-F1
#
_cell.length_a   1.000
_cell.length_b   1.000
_cell.length_c   1.000
_cell.angle_alpha   90.00
_cell.angle_beta   90.00
_cell.angle_gamma   90.00
#
_symmetry.space_group_name_H-M   'P 1'
#
loop_
_entity.id
_entity.type
_entity.pdbx_description
1 polymer ?
#
loop_
_entity_poly.entity_id
_entity_poly.type
_entity_poly.pdbx_seq_one_letter_code
_entity_poly.pdbx_strand_id
1 'polypeptide(L)'
;ESDAFQRLRRYPVKTSTKNFFARFHFEVLPVKTWRIKKGFYEPWCTNCVLCPTPETLQHVFLYCINAELFWAELRAVLRIDLYVDWKRAKFLKFGEGSESRTWEVLALLGLHAIWRSRTDHLEVAERGKPAWQHFVDGFKYVCSLTEVTEQPGLECWSQLNARLQKRELTSRGKR
;
A
#
# COMPACT_ATOMS: atom_id res chain seq x y z
N GLU A 1 -10.38 22.09 -1.64
CA GLU A 1 -10.06 20.66 -1.36
C GLU A 1 -8.55 20.48 -1.44
N SER A 2 -7.95 19.63 -0.61
CA SER A 2 -6.50 19.35 -0.69
C SER A 2 -6.16 18.67 -2.02
N ASP A 3 -5.07 19.12 -2.66
CA ASP A 3 -4.55 18.66 -3.96
C ASP A 3 -4.45 17.12 -4.04
N ALA A 4 -4.05 16.45 -2.95
CA ALA A 4 -3.99 14.99 -2.87
C ALA A 4 -5.35 14.30 -3.11
N PHE A 5 -6.46 14.87 -2.63
CA PHE A 5 -7.80 14.28 -2.82
C PHE A 5 -8.33 14.50 -4.24
N GLN A 6 -7.98 15.62 -4.87
CA GLN A 6 -8.33 15.87 -6.26
C GLN A 6 -7.66 14.84 -7.17
N ARG A 7 -6.38 14.51 -6.92
CA ARG A 7 -5.69 13.41 -7.63
C ARG A 7 -6.27 12.04 -7.28
N LEU A 8 -6.51 11.76 -5.99
CA LEU A 8 -7.08 10.49 -5.51
C LEU A 8 -8.39 10.11 -6.21
N ARG A 9 -9.26 11.09 -6.45
CA ARG A 9 -10.52 10.87 -7.19
C ARG A 9 -10.29 10.27 -8.57
N ARG A 10 -9.23 10.72 -9.26
CA ARG A 10 -8.86 10.31 -10.63
C ARG A 10 -8.14 8.97 -10.69
N TYR A 11 -7.60 8.44 -9.58
CA TYR A 11 -6.88 7.17 -9.65
C TYR A 11 -7.83 5.98 -9.89
N PRO A 12 -7.44 5.02 -10.76
CA PRO A 12 -8.24 3.85 -11.12
C PRO A 12 -8.11 2.74 -10.06
N VAL A 13 -8.34 3.08 -8.78
CA VAL A 13 -8.29 2.13 -7.66
C VAL A 13 -9.66 1.95 -7.03
N LYS A 14 -9.85 0.82 -6.32
CA LYS A 14 -11.10 0.53 -5.60
C LYS A 14 -11.45 1.66 -4.63
N THR A 15 -12.74 1.92 -4.43
CA THR A 15 -13.24 2.90 -3.46
C THR A 15 -12.72 2.64 -2.05
N SER A 16 -12.56 1.37 -1.65
CA SER A 16 -11.96 1.00 -0.36
C SER A 16 -10.53 1.51 -0.21
N THR A 17 -9.72 1.49 -1.27
CA THR A 17 -8.37 2.07 -1.30
C THR A 17 -8.40 3.59 -1.13
N LYS A 18 -9.36 4.27 -1.77
CA LYS A 18 -9.54 5.74 -1.62
C LYS A 18 -9.96 6.10 -0.19
N ASN A 19 -10.90 5.38 0.38
CA ASN A 19 -11.37 5.57 1.76
C ASN A 19 -10.27 5.29 2.78
N PHE A 20 -9.46 4.25 2.54
CA PHE A 20 -8.26 3.98 3.32
C PHE A 20 -7.31 5.18 3.29
N PHE A 21 -7.00 5.72 2.11
CA PHE A 21 -6.06 6.83 1.99
C PHE A 21 -6.57 8.09 2.70
N ALA A 22 -7.86 8.40 2.65
CA ALA A 22 -8.41 9.51 3.40
C ALA A 22 -8.14 9.36 4.91
N ARG A 23 -8.38 8.17 5.46
CA ARG A 23 -8.10 7.88 6.88
C ARG A 23 -6.61 7.91 7.21
N PHE A 24 -5.77 7.44 6.30
CA PHE A 24 -4.32 7.51 6.41
C PHE A 24 -3.83 8.96 6.43
N HIS A 25 -4.28 9.79 5.49
CA HIS A 25 -3.93 11.20 5.35
C HIS A 25 -4.27 12.01 6.60
N PHE A 26 -5.44 11.76 7.19
CA PHE A 26 -5.87 12.41 8.43
C PHE A 26 -5.33 11.76 9.70
N GLU A 27 -4.49 10.72 9.57
CA GLU A 27 -3.89 10.00 10.70
C GLU A 27 -4.94 9.43 11.69
N VAL A 28 -6.05 8.93 11.14
CA VAL A 28 -7.17 8.33 11.89
C VAL A 28 -7.30 6.82 11.67
N LEU A 29 -6.23 6.18 11.19
CA LEU A 29 -6.17 4.73 11.16
C LEU A 29 -5.95 4.19 12.60
N PRO A 30 -6.70 3.16 13.01
CA PRO A 30 -6.76 2.70 14.39
C PRO A 30 -5.59 1.76 14.73
N VAL A 31 -4.36 2.26 14.58
CA VAL A 31 -3.17 1.62 15.15
C VAL A 31 -3.23 1.65 16.68
N LYS A 32 -2.53 0.73 17.35
CA LYS A 32 -2.64 0.56 18.81
C LYS A 32 -2.37 1.85 19.60
N THR A 33 -1.32 2.58 19.24
CA THR A 33 -1.00 3.87 19.89
C THR A 33 -2.09 4.93 19.70
N TRP A 34 -2.73 4.95 18.52
CA TRP A 34 -3.86 5.83 18.24
C TRP A 34 -5.09 5.44 19.07
N ARG A 35 -5.38 4.13 19.20
CA ARG A 35 -6.50 3.61 19.99
C ARG A 35 -6.40 4.04 21.44
N ILE A 36 -5.24 3.83 22.08
CA ILE A 36 -5.02 4.30 23.46
C ILE A 36 -5.16 5.81 23.57
N LYS A 37 -4.59 6.59 22.64
CA LYS A 37 -4.70 8.06 22.64
C LYS A 37 -6.16 8.53 22.56
N LYS A 38 -7.06 7.72 21.96
CA LYS A 38 -8.50 7.99 21.86
C LYS A 38 -9.32 7.40 23.00
N GLY A 39 -8.68 6.83 24.02
CA GLY A 39 -9.34 6.25 25.20
C GLY A 39 -9.87 4.84 25.00
N PHE A 40 -9.53 4.16 23.89
CA PHE A 40 -9.85 2.75 23.73
C PHE A 40 -8.91 1.88 24.57
N TYR A 41 -9.47 0.82 25.15
CA TYR A 41 -8.68 -0.23 25.80
C TYR A 41 -7.93 -1.05 24.74
N GLU A 42 -6.61 -1.21 24.92
CA GLU A 42 -5.76 -2.08 24.10
C GLU A 42 -5.14 -3.14 25.02
N PRO A 43 -5.51 -4.41 24.87
CA PRO A 43 -4.97 -5.46 25.72
C PRO A 43 -3.48 -5.69 25.41
N TRP A 44 -2.74 -6.16 26.42
CA TRP A 44 -1.33 -6.57 26.35
C TRP A 44 -0.33 -5.41 26.26
N CYS A 45 -0.19 -4.79 25.09
CA CYS A 45 0.77 -3.72 24.88
C CYS A 45 0.48 -2.94 23.58
N THR A 46 1.05 -1.74 23.50
CA THR A 46 1.00 -0.89 22.31
C THR A 46 1.96 -1.33 21.20
N ASN A 47 2.78 -2.35 21.42
CA ASN A 47 3.81 -2.72 20.45
C ASN A 47 3.21 -3.42 19.22
N CYS A 48 3.91 -3.28 18.10
CA CYS A 48 3.65 -4.05 16.90
C CYS A 48 3.72 -5.55 17.23
N VAL A 49 2.92 -6.37 16.53
CA VAL A 49 2.95 -7.82 16.75
C VAL A 49 4.25 -8.46 16.27
N LEU A 50 4.92 -7.84 15.29
CA LEU A 50 6.16 -8.36 14.70
C LEU A 50 7.43 -7.70 15.25
N CYS A 51 7.31 -6.52 15.86
CA CYS A 51 8.45 -5.71 16.26
C CYS A 51 8.31 -5.26 17.72
N PRO A 52 9.40 -5.20 18.50
CA PRO A 52 9.37 -4.81 19.91
C PRO A 52 9.28 -3.28 20.09
N THR A 53 8.48 -2.59 19.28
CA THR A 53 8.35 -1.13 19.27
C THR A 53 6.87 -0.71 19.20
N PRO A 54 6.49 0.46 19.75
CA PRO A 54 5.11 0.95 19.69
C PRO A 54 4.56 1.01 18.26
N GLU A 55 3.35 0.50 18.07
CA GLU A 55 2.66 0.48 16.79
C GLU A 55 2.08 1.87 16.47
N THR A 56 2.92 2.71 15.86
CA THR A 56 2.55 4.00 15.28
C THR A 56 2.25 3.84 13.79
N LEU A 57 1.66 4.87 13.15
CA LEU A 57 1.46 4.85 11.70
C LEU A 57 2.79 4.77 10.95
N GLN A 58 3.76 5.59 11.33
CA GLN A 58 5.10 5.55 10.72
C GLN A 58 5.73 4.17 10.86
N HIS A 59 5.62 3.54 12.03
CA HIS A 59 6.10 2.18 12.22
C HIS A 59 5.40 1.21 11.26
N VAL A 60 4.06 1.16 11.26
CA VAL A 60 3.30 0.23 10.40
C VAL A 60 3.65 0.34 8.92
N PHE A 61 3.85 1.55 8.40
CA PHE A 61 4.02 1.76 6.96
C PHE A 61 5.47 1.86 6.49
N LEU A 62 6.42 2.18 7.38
CA LEU A 62 7.81 2.46 6.99
C LEU A 62 8.84 1.57 7.70
N TYR A 63 8.67 1.35 9.02
CA TYR A 63 9.72 0.77 9.87
C TYR A 63 9.40 -0.62 10.42
N CYS A 64 8.20 -1.12 10.17
CA CYS A 64 7.84 -2.50 10.50
C CYS A 64 8.54 -3.42 9.51
N ILE A 65 9.08 -4.56 9.99
CA ILE A 65 9.74 -5.54 9.14
C ILE A 65 8.87 -5.99 7.96
N ASN A 66 7.56 -6.11 8.16
CA ASN A 66 6.62 -6.44 7.08
C ASN A 66 6.55 -5.34 6.00
N ALA A 67 6.61 -4.07 6.40
CA ALA A 67 6.61 -2.95 5.47
C ALA A 67 7.95 -2.83 4.73
N GLU A 68 9.08 -2.96 5.44
CA GLU A 68 10.41 -2.90 4.83
C GLU A 68 10.60 -4.00 3.79
N LEU A 69 10.24 -5.25 4.13
CA LEU A 69 10.28 -6.38 3.21
C LEU A 69 9.36 -6.15 2.01
N PHE A 70 8.13 -5.68 2.24
CA PHE A 70 7.20 -5.37 1.15
C PHE A 70 7.75 -4.33 0.18
N TRP A 71 8.26 -3.20 0.69
CA TRP A 71 8.79 -2.14 -0.16
C TRP A 71 10.07 -2.57 -0.90
N ALA A 72 10.93 -3.34 -0.26
CA ALA A 72 12.11 -3.92 -0.89
C ALA A 72 11.73 -4.90 -2.01
N GLU A 73 10.76 -5.79 -1.75
CA GLU A 73 10.24 -6.72 -2.75
C GLU A 73 9.60 -5.97 -3.92
N LEU A 74 8.80 -4.94 -3.66
CA LEU A 74 8.15 -4.13 -4.69
C LEU A 74 9.18 -3.50 -5.64
N ARG A 75 10.22 -2.87 -5.08
CA ARG A 75 11.31 -2.29 -5.87
C ARG A 75 12.05 -3.35 -6.70
N ALA A 76 12.37 -4.49 -6.09
CA ALA A 76 13.10 -5.56 -6.75
C ALA A 76 12.31 -6.21 -7.89
N VAL A 77 11.02 -6.52 -7.66
CA VAL A 77 10.15 -7.19 -8.64
C VAL A 77 9.81 -6.26 -9.78
N LEU A 78 9.40 -5.03 -9.47
CA LEU A 78 9.00 -4.08 -10.51
C LEU A 78 10.20 -3.38 -11.15
N ARG A 79 11.41 -3.48 -10.59
CA ARG A 79 12.63 -2.77 -11.03
C ARG A 79 12.39 -1.26 -11.09
N ILE A 80 11.97 -0.72 -9.96
CA ILE A 80 11.56 0.69 -9.82
C ILE A 80 12.29 1.32 -8.65
N ASP A 81 12.46 2.65 -8.72
CA ASP A 81 13.11 3.43 -7.68
C ASP A 81 12.10 4.12 -6.75
N LEU A 82 11.22 3.32 -6.13
CA LEU A 82 10.18 3.82 -5.23
C LEU A 82 10.62 3.72 -3.77
N TYR A 83 11.10 4.84 -3.23
CA TYR A 83 11.38 5.02 -1.81
C TYR A 83 10.26 5.81 -1.13
N VAL A 84 9.72 5.22 -0.06
CA VAL A 84 8.60 5.77 0.68
C VAL A 84 9.12 6.47 1.92
N ASP A 85 8.89 7.78 2.00
CA ASP A 85 9.02 8.55 3.24
C ASP A 85 7.64 9.01 3.73
N TRP A 86 7.57 9.39 5.01
CA TRP A 86 6.31 9.75 5.66
C TRP A 86 5.61 10.93 4.97
N LYS A 87 6.36 11.97 4.57
CA LYS A 87 5.79 13.18 3.98
C LYS A 87 5.23 12.88 2.58
N ARG A 88 5.99 12.19 1.73
CA ARG A 88 5.53 11.78 0.39
C ARG A 88 4.34 10.84 0.48
N ALA A 89 4.35 9.87 1.40
CA ALA A 89 3.22 8.97 1.63
C ALA A 89 1.96 9.74 2.03
N LYS A 90 2.06 10.62 3.05
CA LYS A 90 0.93 11.39 3.60
C LYS A 90 0.23 12.25 2.55
N PHE A 91 0.98 12.83 1.62
CA PHE A 91 0.44 13.69 0.56
C PHE A 91 0.33 13.00 -0.80
N LEU A 92 0.63 11.70 -0.84
CA LEU A 92 0.67 10.86 -2.03
C LEU A 92 1.35 11.57 -3.20
N LYS A 93 2.59 12.01 -2.98
CA LYS A 93 3.37 12.76 -3.96
C LYS A 93 4.63 11.98 -4.26
N PHE A 94 4.62 11.26 -5.37
CA PHE A 94 5.71 10.41 -5.82
C PHE A 94 6.02 10.67 -7.29
N GLY A 95 7.28 10.50 -7.67
CA GLY A 95 7.74 10.76 -9.03
C GLY A 95 7.77 12.23 -9.43
N GLU A 96 8.21 12.45 -10.66
CA GLU A 96 8.20 13.75 -11.33
C GLU A 96 7.64 13.58 -12.75
N GLY A 97 7.04 14.64 -13.30
CA GLY A 97 6.51 14.63 -14.67
C GLY A 97 5.41 13.59 -14.92
N SER A 98 5.47 12.94 -16.08
CA SER A 98 4.44 12.00 -16.57
C SER A 98 4.32 10.73 -15.74
N GLU A 99 5.40 10.26 -15.11
CA GLU A 99 5.40 9.03 -14.31
C GLU A 99 4.82 9.22 -12.90
N SER A 100 4.58 10.46 -12.47
CA SER A 100 4.12 10.77 -11.11
C SER A 100 2.85 10.00 -10.76
N ARG A 101 1.87 9.94 -11.68
CA ARG A 101 0.61 9.21 -11.45
C ARG A 101 0.84 7.70 -11.27
N THR A 102 1.69 7.07 -12.06
CA THR A 102 2.07 5.65 -11.86
C THR A 102 2.66 5.42 -10.48
N TRP A 103 3.64 6.24 -10.09
CA TRP A 103 4.30 6.08 -8.79
C TRP A 103 3.35 6.30 -7.62
N GLU A 104 2.47 7.30 -7.73
CA GLU A 104 1.43 7.57 -6.74
C GLU A 104 0.44 6.38 -6.64
N VAL A 105 -0.01 5.81 -7.75
CA VAL A 105 -0.91 4.64 -7.73
C VAL A 105 -0.22 3.42 -7.11
N LEU A 106 1.04 3.14 -7.45
CA LEU A 106 1.81 2.05 -6.86
C LEU A 106 2.00 2.24 -5.35
N ALA A 107 2.39 3.43 -4.92
CA ALA A 107 2.54 3.75 -3.50
C ALA A 107 1.21 3.60 -2.77
N LEU A 108 0.11 4.08 -3.36
CA LEU A 108 -1.23 3.96 -2.79
C LEU A 108 -1.66 2.49 -2.61
N LEU A 109 -1.45 1.66 -3.64
CA LEU A 109 -1.73 0.22 -3.56
C LEU A 109 -0.87 -0.46 -2.49
N GLY A 110 0.42 -0.11 -2.41
CA GLY A 110 1.34 -0.65 -1.42
C GLY A 110 0.97 -0.29 0.01
N LEU A 111 0.66 0.98 0.27
CA LEU A 111 0.18 1.44 1.58
C LEU A 111 -1.10 0.69 1.98
N HIS A 112 -2.07 0.59 1.08
CA HIS A 112 -3.32 -0.12 1.39
C HIS A 112 -3.07 -1.62 1.64
N ALA A 113 -2.19 -2.24 0.87
CA ALA A 113 -1.84 -3.65 1.02
C ALA A 113 -1.17 -3.96 2.37
N ILE A 114 -0.23 -3.13 2.82
CA ILE A 114 0.39 -3.23 4.15
C ILE A 114 -0.68 -3.12 5.23
N TRP A 115 -1.56 -2.11 5.13
CA TRP A 115 -2.64 -1.92 6.09
C TRP A 115 -3.59 -3.11 6.17
N ARG A 116 -4.00 -3.64 5.01
CA ARG A 116 -4.86 -4.82 4.93
C ARG A 116 -4.21 -6.04 5.55
N SER A 117 -2.96 -6.31 5.24
CA SER A 117 -2.22 -7.45 5.82
C SER A 117 -2.10 -7.34 7.35
N ARG A 118 -1.78 -6.15 7.87
CA ARG A 118 -1.75 -5.91 9.33
C ARG A 118 -3.14 -6.09 9.97
N THR A 119 -4.19 -5.63 9.29
CA THR A 119 -5.58 -5.73 9.80
C THR A 119 -6.03 -7.19 9.84
N ASP A 120 -5.82 -7.93 8.75
CA ASP A 120 -6.14 -9.36 8.66
C ASP A 120 -5.43 -10.16 9.77
N HIS A 121 -4.17 -9.83 10.07
CA HIS A 121 -3.41 -10.49 11.14
C HIS A 121 -3.97 -10.19 12.54
N LEU A 122 -4.30 -8.92 12.83
CA LEU A 122 -4.88 -8.53 14.12
C LEU A 122 -6.28 -9.08 14.35
N GLU A 123 -7.08 -9.13 13.30
CA GLU A 123 -8.46 -9.62 13.36
C GLU A 123 -8.54 -11.15 13.22
N VAL A 124 -7.39 -11.82 13.07
CA VAL A 124 -7.31 -13.28 12.84
C VAL A 124 -8.27 -13.70 11.71
N ALA A 125 -8.22 -12.95 10.61
CA ALA A 125 -9.12 -13.16 9.49
C ALA A 125 -8.92 -14.57 8.90
N GLU A 126 -10.00 -15.33 8.73
CA GLU A 126 -9.98 -16.74 8.27
C GLU A 126 -9.23 -16.94 6.94
N ARG A 127 -9.22 -15.90 6.08
CA ARG A 127 -8.48 -15.87 4.81
C ARG A 127 -7.52 -14.68 4.74
N GLY A 128 -6.88 -14.38 5.86
CA GLY A 128 -5.90 -13.31 5.95
C GLY A 128 -4.79 -13.47 4.92
N LYS A 129 -4.43 -12.38 4.25
CA LYS A 129 -3.42 -12.40 3.18
C LYS A 129 -2.18 -11.59 3.56
N PRO A 130 -0.98 -12.00 3.08
CA PRO A 130 0.21 -11.17 3.19
C PRO A 130 0.07 -9.91 2.32
N ALA A 131 0.84 -8.87 2.65
CA ALA A 131 0.80 -7.58 1.94
C ALA A 131 1.00 -7.75 0.43
N TRP A 132 1.93 -8.62 0.01
CA TRP A 132 2.16 -8.87 -1.41
C TRP A 132 0.91 -9.35 -2.17
N GLN A 133 0.13 -10.25 -1.57
CA GLN A 133 -1.08 -10.79 -2.21
C GLN A 133 -2.17 -9.71 -2.32
N HIS A 134 -2.36 -8.88 -1.28
CA HIS A 134 -3.27 -7.73 -1.34
C HIS A 134 -2.85 -6.72 -2.42
N PHE A 135 -1.54 -6.47 -2.54
CA PHE A 135 -1.00 -5.59 -3.57
C PHE A 135 -1.30 -6.13 -4.97
N VAL A 136 -1.03 -7.42 -5.23
CA VAL A 136 -1.33 -8.08 -6.51
C VAL A 136 -2.81 -7.99 -6.86
N ASP A 137 -3.71 -8.23 -5.89
CA ASP A 137 -5.15 -8.13 -6.11
C ASP A 137 -5.58 -6.69 -6.47
N GLY A 138 -4.97 -5.69 -5.84
CA GLY A 138 -5.16 -4.28 -6.17
C GLY A 138 -4.60 -3.90 -7.54
N PHE A 139 -3.42 -4.43 -7.87
CA PHE A 139 -2.75 -4.19 -9.15
C PHE A 139 -3.54 -4.77 -10.32
N LYS A 140 -4.02 -6.03 -10.19
CA LYS A 140 -4.88 -6.69 -11.19
C LYS A 140 -6.18 -5.92 -11.44
N TYR A 141 -6.75 -5.33 -10.39
CA TYR A 141 -7.92 -4.45 -10.54
C TYR A 141 -7.59 -3.22 -11.40
N VAL A 142 -6.45 -2.55 -11.16
CA VAL A 142 -6.02 -1.43 -12.03
C VAL A 142 -5.81 -1.90 -13.47
N CYS A 143 -5.17 -3.06 -13.69
CA CYS A 143 -4.99 -3.63 -15.03
C CYS A 143 -6.31 -3.76 -15.79
N SER A 144 -7.33 -4.34 -15.13
CA SER A 144 -8.66 -4.52 -15.74
C SER A 144 -9.32 -3.20 -16.15
N LEU A 145 -8.98 -2.09 -15.50
CA LEU A 145 -9.49 -0.77 -15.86
C LEU A 145 -8.68 -0.13 -16.99
N THR A 146 -7.35 -0.32 -16.99
CA THR A 146 -6.47 0.20 -18.05
C THR A 146 -6.68 -0.50 -19.39
N GLU A 147 -7.15 -1.74 -19.39
CA GLU A 147 -7.50 -2.49 -20.62
C GLU A 147 -8.78 -1.95 -21.28
N VAL A 148 -9.70 -1.39 -20.50
CA VAL A 148 -11.01 -0.92 -20.98
C VAL A 148 -11.00 0.58 -21.26
N THR A 149 -10.14 1.35 -20.59
CA THR A 149 -10.13 2.81 -20.67
C THR A 149 -8.71 3.32 -20.59
N GLU A 150 -8.32 4.18 -21.54
CA GLU A 150 -7.04 4.86 -21.49
C GLU A 150 -6.91 5.68 -20.18
N GLN A 151 -5.78 5.50 -19.50
CA GLN A 151 -5.47 6.21 -18.27
C GLN A 151 -4.18 7.04 -18.45
N PRO A 152 -4.29 8.35 -18.75
CA PRO A 152 -3.12 9.20 -18.93
C PRO A 152 -2.21 9.22 -17.70
N GLY A 153 -0.90 9.06 -17.82
CA GLY A 153 0.03 8.95 -16.70
C GLY A 153 0.17 7.53 -16.11
N LEU A 154 -0.40 6.51 -16.77
CA LEU A 154 -0.20 5.08 -16.46
C LEU A 154 0.41 4.32 -17.67
N GLU A 155 1.16 5.01 -18.52
CA GLU A 155 1.68 4.47 -19.78
C GLU A 155 2.61 3.27 -19.56
N CYS A 156 3.42 3.28 -18.50
CA CYS A 156 4.32 2.18 -18.17
C CYS A 156 3.65 1.02 -17.40
N TRP A 157 2.34 1.09 -17.14
CA TRP A 157 1.63 0.07 -16.35
C TRP A 157 1.68 -1.33 -16.97
N SER A 158 1.61 -1.42 -18.30
CA SER A 158 1.72 -2.69 -19.04
C SER A 158 3.09 -3.35 -18.84
N GLN A 159 4.17 -2.55 -18.84
CA GLN A 159 5.52 -3.03 -18.57
C GLN A 159 5.66 -3.53 -17.12
N LEU A 160 5.07 -2.82 -16.16
CA LEU A 160 5.04 -3.23 -14.76
C LEU A 160 4.27 -4.54 -14.58
N ASN A 161 3.15 -4.71 -15.28
CA ASN A 161 2.37 -5.95 -15.27
C ASN A 161 3.21 -7.13 -15.77
N ALA A 162 3.92 -6.97 -16.89
CA ALA A 162 4.80 -8.02 -17.42
C ALA A 162 5.89 -8.45 -16.42
N ARG A 163 6.50 -7.49 -15.70
CA ARG A 163 7.49 -7.78 -14.64
C ARG A 163 6.86 -8.56 -13.48
N LEU A 164 5.66 -8.18 -13.07
CA LEU A 164 4.91 -8.86 -12.00
C LEU A 164 4.54 -10.30 -12.39
N GLN A 165 4.05 -10.53 -13.62
CA GLN A 165 3.73 -11.86 -14.13
C GLN A 165 4.96 -12.79 -14.20
N LYS A 166 6.12 -12.25 -14.62
CA LYS A 166 7.38 -13.02 -14.66
C LYS A 166 7.77 -13.56 -13.28
N ARG A 167 7.53 -12.79 -12.22
CA ARG A 167 7.73 -13.23 -10.83
C ARG A 167 6.73 -14.31 -10.43
N GLU A 168 5.45 -14.16 -10.75
CA GLU A 168 4.44 -15.20 -10.46
C GLU A 168 4.83 -16.54 -11.09
N LEU A 169 5.26 -16.54 -12.36
CA LEU A 169 5.74 -17.74 -13.07
C LEU A 169 6.97 -18.36 -12.40
N THR A 170 7.96 -17.54 -12.03
CA THR A 170 9.18 -18.02 -11.35
C THR A 170 8.88 -18.59 -9.97
N SER A 171 7.91 -18.03 -9.25
CA SER A 171 7.48 -18.53 -7.94
C SER A 171 6.71 -19.86 -8.00
N ARG A 172 6.02 -20.13 -9.12
CA ARG A 172 5.30 -21.38 -9.36
C ARG A 172 6.20 -22.49 -9.87
N GLY A 173 7.21 -22.20 -10.69
CA GLY A 173 8.19 -23.18 -11.15
C GLY A 173 9.21 -23.64 -10.11
N LYS A 174 9.19 -23.04 -8.91
CA LYS A 174 10.02 -23.45 -7.75
C LYS A 174 9.24 -24.26 -6.70
N ARG A 175 7.97 -24.58 -6.93
CA ARG A 175 7.16 -25.43 -6.06
C ARG A 175 7.06 -26.84 -6.62
#